data_AF-A0A2P4XKK2-F1
#
_entry.id   AF-A0A2P4XKK2-F1
#
_cell.length_a   1.000
_cell.length_b   1.000
_cell.length_c   1.000
_cell.angle_alpha   90.00
_cell.angle_beta   90.00
_cell.angle_gamma   90.00
#
_symmetry.space_group_name_H-M   'P 1'
#
loop_
_entity.id
_entity.type
_entity.pdbx_description
1 polymer ?
#
loop_
_entity_poly.entity_id
_entity_poly.type
_entity_poly.pdbx_seq_one_letter_code
_entity_poly.pdbx_strand_id
1 'polypeptide(L)'
;MATEMESESDGEYEILYPGDDATREILDDSDYYNKFMPHTDALSESVLRFCGSFPVRMAPLIATSLVQRFTDARFNWATKTLQSFLEVVCWTSVTYATYSLYGDMLLALQVGTFVGAMMSVCDEVVLQFVRGLALVIRNQPGGGDLLQRLGFDVPKNGKAPTDGQEITLIKNLVFGYLGVVAVRSLWENFHDIKFFALLTACTGVAFVVTAEFFCLWLPTRRVGLTLQSRFTKVQRNWQEHCFRSFVEMLCWTMSTSYLYYSSNDFWWAFRVGTLVAVGVSLSSGLDHLADIDINKSEKAEYGFWEERALDDPFMAVAARLAKVQHTLEVFGRAVEAEAMNMYENFGE
;
A
#
# COMPACT_ATOMS: atom_id res chain seq x y z
N MET A 1 65.40 11.60 -6.20
CA MET A 1 65.24 10.14 -6.37
C MET A 1 63.88 9.81 -5.81
N ALA A 2 62.98 9.44 -6.70
CA ALA A 2 61.56 9.28 -6.45
C ALA A 2 61.27 8.18 -5.42
N THR A 3 60.24 8.40 -4.61
CA THR A 3 59.37 7.31 -4.16
C THR A 3 57.97 7.89 -3.96
N GLU A 4 57.13 7.71 -4.98
CA GLU A 4 55.68 7.70 -4.84
C GLU A 4 55.31 6.52 -3.92
N MET A 5 54.52 6.78 -2.88
CA MET A 5 53.72 5.76 -2.21
C MET A 5 52.28 6.22 -2.31
N GLU A 6 51.61 5.74 -3.36
CA GLU A 6 50.16 5.66 -3.43
C GLU A 6 49.69 4.81 -2.23
N SER A 7 49.12 5.44 -1.21
CA SER A 7 48.34 4.71 -0.20
C SER A 7 46.91 4.59 -0.68
N GLU A 8 46.51 3.34 -0.85
CA GLU A 8 45.23 2.84 -1.33
C GLU A 8 44.04 3.57 -0.68
N SER A 9 43.19 4.11 -1.55
CA SER A 9 41.90 4.72 -1.24
C SER A 9 40.86 3.63 -0.93
N ASP A 10 40.93 3.06 0.27
CA ASP A 10 39.99 2.03 0.75
C ASP A 10 39.03 2.55 1.85
N GLY A 11 38.70 3.85 1.78
CA GLY A 11 37.84 4.55 2.73
C GLY A 11 36.60 5.19 2.09
N GLU A 12 35.91 4.50 1.19
CA GLU A 12 34.62 4.99 0.71
C GLU A 12 33.56 4.78 1.81
N TYR A 13 33.13 5.91 2.39
CA TYR A 13 32.05 6.08 3.37
C TYR A 13 32.37 5.76 4.83
N GLU A 14 33.44 6.36 5.38
CA GLU A 14 33.51 6.54 6.83
C GLU A 14 32.52 7.64 7.23
N ILE A 15 31.55 7.29 8.09
CA ILE A 15 30.56 8.24 8.62
C ILE A 15 31.29 9.14 9.62
N LEU A 16 31.86 10.23 9.10
CA LEU A 16 32.53 11.28 9.86
C LEU A 16 31.55 11.88 10.89
N TYR A 17 31.87 11.67 12.17
CA TYR A 17 31.11 12.28 13.26
C TYR A 17 31.40 13.78 13.33
N PRO A 18 30.41 14.63 13.70
CA PRO A 18 30.56 16.08 13.77
C PRO A 18 31.56 16.61 14.82
N GLY A 19 32.31 15.73 15.48
CA GLY A 19 33.39 16.06 16.40
C GLY A 19 34.78 15.59 15.95
N ASP A 20 34.90 15.03 14.74
CA ASP A 20 36.16 14.48 14.22
C ASP A 20 36.98 15.55 13.50
N ASP A 21 38.30 15.61 13.73
CA ASP A 21 39.18 16.69 13.25
C ASP A 21 39.25 16.76 11.72
N ALA A 22 39.10 15.61 11.04
CA ALA A 22 39.01 15.54 9.58
C ALA A 22 37.73 16.19 9.02
N THR A 23 36.62 16.19 9.78
CA THR A 23 35.38 16.86 9.38
C THR A 23 35.53 18.38 9.45
N ARG A 24 36.30 18.87 10.43
CA ARG A 24 36.60 20.31 10.58
C ARG A 24 37.42 20.84 9.42
N GLU A 25 38.41 20.09 8.95
CA GLU A 25 39.24 20.48 7.81
C GLU A 25 38.41 20.61 6.53
N ILE A 26 37.46 19.71 6.29
CA ILE A 26 36.53 19.77 5.15
C ILE A 26 35.54 20.93 5.27
N LEU A 27 35.11 21.27 6.48
CA LEU A 27 34.18 22.38 6.75
C LEU A 27 34.85 23.75 6.62
N ASP A 28 36.11 23.88 7.04
CA ASP A 28 36.91 25.10 6.93
C ASP A 28 37.33 25.41 5.48
N ASP A 29 37.40 24.39 4.61
CA ASP A 29 37.72 24.56 3.17
C ASP A 29 36.48 24.92 2.31
N SER A 30 35.29 24.92 2.91
CA SER A 30 34.04 25.26 2.21
C SER A 30 33.75 26.77 2.23
N ASP A 31 33.83 27.41 1.06
CA ASP A 31 33.45 28.82 0.85
C ASP A 31 32.02 29.16 1.34
N TYR A 32 31.11 28.18 1.31
CA TYR A 32 29.75 28.34 1.82
C TYR A 32 29.71 28.45 3.34
N TYR A 33 30.51 27.62 4.03
CA TYR A 33 30.55 27.59 5.49
C TYR A 33 31.25 28.82 6.06
N ASN A 34 32.38 29.24 5.47
CA ASN A 34 33.08 30.48 5.85
C ASN A 34 32.24 31.74 5.64
N LYS A 35 31.38 31.77 4.61
CA LYS A 35 30.54 32.94 4.29
C LYS A 35 29.31 33.08 5.18
N PHE A 36 28.73 31.97 5.63
CA PHE A 36 27.47 31.98 6.39
C PHE A 36 27.63 31.57 7.87
N MET A 37 28.75 30.97 8.26
CA MET A 37 29.07 30.52 9.63
C MET A 37 30.55 30.78 9.97
N PRO A 38 30.95 32.05 10.15
CA PRO A 38 32.36 32.45 10.33
C PRO A 38 32.97 32.02 11.69
N HIS A 39 32.15 31.67 12.70
CA HIS A 39 32.64 31.22 14.00
C HIS A 39 31.76 30.09 14.59
N THR A 40 32.44 29.07 15.12
CA THR A 40 31.86 27.99 15.95
C THR A 40 31.54 28.50 17.36
N ASP A 41 30.62 29.45 17.48
CA ASP A 41 30.03 29.81 18.77
C ASP A 41 28.93 28.81 19.13
N ALA A 42 28.72 28.56 20.43
CA ALA A 42 27.65 27.66 20.91
C ALA A 42 26.26 28.02 20.35
N LEU A 43 26.06 29.30 19.98
CA LEU A 43 24.84 29.80 19.35
C LEU A 43 24.72 29.32 17.89
N SER A 44 25.78 29.33 17.08
CA SER A 44 25.74 28.86 15.69
C SER A 44 25.55 27.34 15.62
N GLU A 45 26.16 26.59 16.55
CA GLU A 45 25.93 25.15 16.69
C GLU A 45 24.48 24.84 17.14
N SER A 46 23.92 25.63 18.06
CA SER A 46 22.51 25.49 18.47
C SER A 46 21.53 25.81 17.34
N VAL A 47 21.85 26.81 16.50
CA VAL A 47 21.06 27.17 15.31
C VAL A 47 21.17 26.09 14.24
N LEU A 48 22.35 25.49 14.04
CA LEU A 48 22.50 24.32 13.16
C LEU A 48 21.71 23.11 13.66
N ARG A 49 21.74 22.82 14.96
CA ARG A 49 20.93 21.73 15.55
C ARG A 49 19.44 22.02 15.43
N PHE A 50 19.03 23.27 15.56
CA PHE A 50 17.64 23.70 15.35
C PHE A 50 17.22 23.61 13.88
N CYS A 51 18.01 24.14 12.95
CA CYS A 51 17.76 24.05 11.50
C CYS A 51 17.89 22.61 10.96
N GLY A 52 18.73 21.80 11.60
CA GLY A 52 18.87 20.37 11.36
C GLY A 52 17.78 19.53 12.01
N SER A 53 17.00 20.11 12.93
CA SER A 53 15.95 19.39 13.64
C SER A 53 14.85 18.94 12.68
N PHE A 54 14.34 17.74 12.92
CA PHE A 54 13.22 17.17 12.19
C PHE A 54 12.03 18.15 12.00
N PRO A 55 11.54 18.86 13.04
CA PRO A 55 10.41 19.77 12.87
C PRO A 55 10.71 20.95 11.94
N VAL A 56 11.93 21.52 11.98
CA VAL A 56 12.29 22.66 11.11
C VAL A 56 12.48 22.23 9.66
N ARG A 57 13.02 21.02 9.42
CA ARG A 57 13.09 20.45 8.06
C ARG A 57 11.73 20.06 7.52
N MET A 58 10.83 19.59 8.38
CA MET A 58 9.50 19.12 7.97
C MET A 58 8.48 20.27 7.83
N ALA A 59 8.64 21.37 8.56
CA ALA A 59 7.76 22.54 8.50
C ALA A 59 7.54 23.11 7.08
N PRO A 60 8.57 23.39 6.26
CA PRO A 60 8.36 23.89 4.90
C PRO A 60 7.71 22.84 4.00
N LEU A 61 7.99 21.55 4.20
CA LEU A 61 7.35 20.45 3.47
C LEU A 61 5.86 20.33 3.83
N ILE A 62 5.51 20.50 5.10
CA ILE A 62 4.13 20.52 5.59
C ILE A 62 3.39 21.76 5.04
N ALA A 63 4.02 22.92 5.06
CA ALA A 63 3.42 24.15 4.57
C ALA A 63 3.16 24.07 3.06
N THR A 64 4.14 23.61 2.28
CA THR A 64 3.99 23.43 0.84
C THR A 64 2.97 22.35 0.49
N SER A 65 2.94 21.23 1.21
CA SER A 65 1.93 20.18 0.98
C SER A 65 0.53 20.67 1.30
N LEU A 66 0.33 21.42 2.40
CA LEU A 66 -0.95 22.03 2.75
C LEU A 66 -1.39 23.03 1.69
N VAL A 67 -0.51 23.93 1.25
CA VAL A 67 -0.84 24.90 0.19
C VAL A 67 -1.27 24.17 -1.08
N GLN A 68 -0.49 23.19 -1.54
CA GLN A 68 -0.83 22.37 -2.71
C GLN A 68 -2.16 21.62 -2.54
N ARG A 69 -2.49 21.18 -1.32
CA ARG A 69 -3.78 20.52 -1.04
C ARG A 69 -4.97 21.43 -1.30
N PHE A 70 -4.86 22.69 -0.90
CA PHE A 70 -5.92 23.68 -1.08
C PHE A 70 -5.91 24.33 -2.48
N THR A 71 -4.75 24.54 -3.10
CA THR A 71 -4.65 25.19 -4.41
C THR A 71 -4.95 24.25 -5.57
N ASP A 72 -4.48 23.00 -5.50
CA ASP A 72 -4.50 22.07 -6.63
C ASP A 72 -5.48 20.91 -6.44
N ALA A 73 -6.69 21.22 -5.96
CA ALA A 73 -7.71 20.22 -5.65
C ALA A 73 -7.95 19.23 -6.80
N ARG A 74 -8.08 19.71 -8.05
CA ARG A 74 -8.30 18.86 -9.22
C ARG A 74 -7.18 17.84 -9.44
N PHE A 75 -5.93 18.25 -9.24
CA PHE A 75 -4.77 17.37 -9.37
C PHE A 75 -4.74 16.34 -8.25
N ASN A 76 -5.08 16.75 -7.03
CA ASN A 76 -5.14 15.85 -5.88
C ASN A 76 -6.24 14.78 -6.05
N TRP A 77 -7.41 15.16 -6.55
CA TRP A 77 -8.48 14.20 -6.86
C TRP A 77 -8.10 13.23 -7.97
N ALA A 78 -7.28 13.65 -8.94
CA ALA A 78 -6.81 12.79 -10.02
C ALA A 78 -5.70 11.82 -9.56
N THR A 79 -4.82 12.25 -8.67
CA THR A 79 -3.62 11.49 -8.27
C THR A 79 -3.77 10.72 -6.96
N LYS A 80 -4.50 11.29 -5.99
CA LYS A 80 -4.65 10.80 -4.62
C LYS A 80 -6.14 10.73 -4.21
N THR A 81 -6.98 10.17 -5.10
CA THR A 81 -8.44 10.14 -4.95
C THR A 81 -8.93 9.59 -3.61
N LEU A 82 -8.44 8.43 -3.16
CA LEU A 82 -8.84 7.84 -1.87
C LEU A 82 -8.52 8.77 -0.70
N GLN A 83 -7.33 9.36 -0.73
CA GLN A 83 -6.90 10.27 0.32
C GLN A 83 -7.80 11.50 0.37
N SER A 84 -8.00 12.18 -0.77
CA SER A 84 -8.90 13.35 -0.85
C SER A 84 -10.34 13.01 -0.46
N PHE A 85 -10.81 11.81 -0.77
CA PHE A 85 -12.12 11.33 -0.33
C PHE A 85 -12.20 11.21 1.19
N LEU A 86 -11.22 10.55 1.82
CA LEU A 86 -11.21 10.37 3.28
C LEU A 86 -10.99 11.71 4.02
N GLU A 87 -10.20 12.63 3.46
CA GLU A 87 -10.04 14.01 3.94
C GLU A 87 -11.41 14.73 3.99
N VAL A 88 -12.21 14.62 2.92
CA VAL A 88 -13.57 15.20 2.87
C VAL A 88 -14.54 14.50 3.81
N VAL A 89 -14.48 13.17 3.91
CA VAL A 89 -15.33 12.41 4.84
C VAL A 89 -15.02 12.81 6.29
N CYS A 90 -13.74 12.96 6.65
CA CYS A 90 -13.32 13.44 7.96
C CYS A 90 -13.79 14.87 8.23
N TRP A 91 -13.56 15.79 7.28
CA TRP A 91 -13.99 17.18 7.41
C TRP A 91 -15.50 17.30 7.59
N THR A 92 -16.28 16.64 6.72
CA THR A 92 -17.75 16.67 6.79
C THR A 92 -18.29 16.01 8.05
N SER A 93 -17.74 14.87 8.48
CA SER A 93 -18.22 14.16 9.66
C SER A 93 -17.95 14.95 10.93
N VAL A 94 -16.76 15.55 11.07
CA VAL A 94 -16.38 16.34 12.24
C VAL A 94 -17.15 17.67 12.29
N THR A 95 -17.34 18.33 11.15
CA THR A 95 -18.21 19.52 11.08
C THR A 95 -19.64 19.17 11.46
N TYR A 96 -20.19 18.09 10.91
CA TYR A 96 -21.55 17.65 11.24
C TYR A 96 -21.71 17.29 12.72
N ALA A 97 -20.79 16.51 13.26
CA ALA A 97 -20.74 16.14 14.68
C ALA A 97 -20.68 17.37 15.60
N THR A 98 -19.80 18.33 15.27
CA THR A 98 -19.63 19.55 16.05
C THR A 98 -20.87 20.43 15.99
N TYR A 99 -21.48 20.57 14.81
CA TYR A 99 -22.73 21.31 14.64
C TYR A 99 -23.88 20.65 15.42
N SER A 100 -24.00 19.32 15.37
CA SER A 100 -25.05 18.58 16.06
C SER A 100 -25.01 18.74 17.59
N LEU A 101 -23.84 19.00 18.16
CA LEU A 101 -23.66 19.11 19.62
C LEU A 101 -23.69 20.54 20.13
N TYR A 102 -23.11 21.50 19.39
CA TYR A 102 -23.02 22.89 19.83
C TYR A 102 -24.04 23.83 19.18
N GLY A 103 -24.65 23.44 18.06
CA GLY A 103 -25.62 24.26 17.31
C GLY A 103 -25.04 25.48 16.60
N ASP A 104 -23.72 25.73 16.71
CA ASP A 104 -23.03 26.84 16.07
C ASP A 104 -22.30 26.38 14.80
N MET A 105 -22.72 26.92 13.65
CA MET A 105 -22.16 26.61 12.34
C MET A 105 -20.73 27.15 12.17
N LEU A 106 -20.41 28.32 12.74
CA LEU A 106 -19.07 28.92 12.61
C LEU A 106 -18.05 28.11 13.40
N LEU A 107 -18.38 27.73 14.63
CA LEU A 107 -17.56 26.84 15.44
C LEU A 107 -17.35 25.49 14.73
N ALA A 108 -18.42 24.91 14.19
CA ALA A 108 -18.36 23.63 13.49
C ALA A 108 -17.47 23.65 12.25
N LEU A 109 -17.51 24.74 11.48
CA LEU A 109 -16.62 24.94 10.33
C LEU A 109 -15.16 25.15 10.75
N GLN A 110 -14.91 25.91 11.82
CA GLN A 110 -13.55 26.12 12.34
C GLN A 110 -12.92 24.81 12.81
N VAL A 111 -13.64 24.05 13.65
CA VAL A 111 -13.18 22.76 14.18
C VAL A 111 -12.98 21.75 13.05
N GLY A 112 -13.95 21.62 12.14
CA GLY A 112 -13.82 20.70 11.02
C GLY A 112 -12.64 21.05 10.11
N THR A 113 -12.44 22.33 9.79
CA THR A 113 -11.32 22.78 8.95
C THR A 113 -9.98 22.51 9.63
N PHE A 114 -9.87 22.76 10.94
CA PHE A 114 -8.66 22.46 11.70
C PHE A 114 -8.33 20.96 11.68
N VAL A 115 -9.34 20.11 11.91
CA VAL A 115 -9.16 18.65 11.93
C VAL A 115 -8.88 18.10 10.53
N GLY A 116 -9.56 18.59 9.50
CA GLY A 116 -9.31 18.21 8.11
C GLY A 116 -7.90 18.60 7.64
N ALA A 117 -7.43 19.80 8.02
CA ALA A 117 -6.05 20.22 7.78
C ALA A 117 -5.05 19.33 8.52
N MET A 118 -5.32 19.01 9.79
CA MET A 118 -4.48 18.10 10.59
C MET A 118 -4.37 16.71 9.94
N MET A 119 -5.49 16.13 9.49
CA MET A 119 -5.49 14.85 8.77
C MET A 119 -4.66 14.93 7.49
N SER A 120 -4.82 15.99 6.69
CA SER A 120 -4.08 16.18 5.44
C SER A 120 -2.56 16.22 5.67
N VAL A 121 -2.11 16.85 6.77
CA VAL A 121 -0.70 16.85 7.18
C VAL A 121 -0.25 15.48 7.65
N CYS A 122 -1.02 14.85 8.54
CA CYS A 122 -0.69 13.54 9.09
C CYS A 122 -0.54 12.50 7.98
N ASP A 123 -1.43 12.48 6.99
CA ASP A 123 -1.33 11.57 5.84
C ASP A 123 -0.02 11.76 5.10
N GLU A 124 0.35 12.99 4.75
CA GLU A 124 1.57 13.24 3.97
C GLU A 124 2.84 12.88 4.76
N VAL A 125 2.89 13.23 6.05
CA VAL A 125 4.02 12.90 6.93
C VAL A 125 4.17 11.39 7.09
N VAL A 126 3.06 10.68 7.35
CA VAL A 126 3.10 9.22 7.51
C VAL A 126 3.46 8.53 6.19
N LEU A 127 2.92 8.98 5.06
CA LEU A 127 3.27 8.41 3.75
C LEU A 127 4.75 8.62 3.42
N GLN A 128 5.30 9.81 3.71
CA GLN A 128 6.72 10.10 3.52
C GLN A 128 7.59 9.24 4.43
N PHE A 129 7.18 9.05 5.69
CA PHE A 129 7.88 8.19 6.63
C PHE A 129 7.89 6.72 6.15
N VAL A 130 6.73 6.19 5.73
CA VAL A 130 6.61 4.82 5.19
C VAL A 130 7.46 4.64 3.94
N ARG A 131 7.46 5.62 3.03
CA ARG A 131 8.34 5.61 1.84
C ARG A 131 9.81 5.67 2.22
N GLY A 132 10.17 6.48 3.22
CA GLY A 132 11.52 6.56 3.76
C GLY A 132 11.99 5.21 4.31
N LEU A 133 11.16 4.54 5.12
CA LEU A 133 11.45 3.19 5.60
C LEU A 133 11.61 2.18 4.46
N ALA A 134 10.73 2.23 3.46
CA ALA A 134 10.84 1.35 2.29
C ALA A 134 12.15 1.56 1.53
N LEU A 135 12.60 2.82 1.39
CA LEU A 135 13.89 3.15 0.77
C LEU A 135 15.07 2.66 1.60
N VAL A 136 15.02 2.82 2.93
CA VAL A 136 16.06 2.31 3.84
C VAL A 136 16.17 0.80 3.74
N ILE A 137 15.04 0.08 3.77
CA ILE A 137 15.01 -1.38 3.62
C ILE A 137 15.58 -1.79 2.25
N ARG A 138 15.22 -1.07 1.18
CA ARG A 138 15.73 -1.35 -0.16
C ARG A 138 17.24 -1.14 -0.29
N ASN A 139 17.79 -0.12 0.37
CA ASN A 139 19.20 0.22 0.26
C ASN A 139 20.11 -0.69 1.11
N GLN A 140 19.56 -1.57 1.94
CA GLN A 140 20.35 -2.58 2.65
C GLN A 140 20.75 -3.73 1.70
N PRO A 141 21.97 -4.29 1.84
CA PRO A 141 22.41 -5.43 1.05
C PRO A 141 21.49 -6.62 1.29
N GLY A 142 20.82 -7.11 0.23
CA GLY A 142 19.83 -8.20 0.30
C GLY A 142 18.39 -7.77 0.62
N GLY A 143 18.13 -6.49 0.92
CA GLY A 143 16.79 -6.00 1.26
C GLY A 143 15.79 -6.06 0.09
N GLY A 144 16.28 -5.88 -1.14
CA GLY A 144 15.47 -6.06 -2.35
C GLY A 144 14.97 -7.50 -2.54
N ASP A 145 15.84 -8.49 -2.30
CA ASP A 145 15.46 -9.92 -2.38
C ASP A 145 14.49 -10.29 -1.26
N LEU A 146 14.69 -9.76 -0.04
CA LEU A 146 13.78 -9.96 1.09
C LEU A 146 12.39 -9.38 0.81
N LEU A 147 12.31 -8.17 0.26
CA LEU A 147 11.04 -7.55 -0.14
C LEU A 147 10.35 -8.37 -1.22
N GLN A 148 11.09 -8.88 -2.21
CA GLN A 148 10.54 -9.75 -3.24
C GLN A 148 10.05 -11.09 -2.68
N ARG A 149 10.77 -11.70 -1.73
CA ARG A 149 10.36 -12.92 -1.01
C ARG A 149 9.11 -12.70 -0.17
N LEU A 150 8.96 -11.55 0.47
CA LEU A 150 7.75 -11.15 1.18
C LEU A 150 6.57 -10.84 0.23
N GLY A 151 6.82 -10.84 -1.08
CA GLY A 151 5.81 -10.60 -2.11
C GLY A 151 5.54 -9.12 -2.33
N PHE A 152 6.46 -8.21 -2.01
CA PHE A 152 6.37 -6.82 -2.43
C PHE A 152 6.89 -6.65 -3.85
N ASP A 153 6.20 -5.83 -4.62
CA ASP A 153 6.65 -5.47 -5.96
C ASP A 153 7.74 -4.40 -5.86
N VAL A 154 9.00 -4.81 -6.03
CA VAL A 154 10.15 -3.90 -6.05
C VAL A 154 10.56 -3.67 -7.50
N PRO A 155 10.27 -2.52 -8.11
CA PRO A 155 10.70 -2.25 -9.47
C PRO A 155 12.23 -2.13 -9.53
N LYS A 156 12.87 -3.00 -10.32
CA LYS A 156 14.34 -2.97 -10.58
C LYS A 156 14.82 -1.62 -11.14
N ASN A 157 13.96 -0.83 -11.80
CA ASN A 157 14.34 0.40 -12.51
C ASN A 157 13.87 1.72 -11.85
N GLY A 158 13.43 1.72 -10.59
CA GLY A 158 13.04 2.94 -9.87
C GLY A 158 11.78 3.66 -10.41
N LYS A 159 11.23 3.23 -11.54
CA LYS A 159 9.89 3.58 -11.99
C LYS A 159 8.91 2.63 -11.32
N ALA A 160 8.03 3.17 -10.46
CA ALA A 160 6.90 2.41 -9.90
C ALA A 160 6.22 1.62 -11.04
N PRO A 161 6.07 0.29 -10.90
CA PRO A 161 5.66 -0.54 -12.01
C PRO A 161 4.17 -0.32 -12.26
N THR A 162 3.90 0.08 -13.51
CA THR A 162 2.61 0.06 -14.20
C THR A 162 1.51 0.99 -13.67
N ASP A 163 1.15 1.92 -14.56
CA ASP A 163 -0.04 2.78 -14.61
C ASP A 163 -1.12 2.45 -13.55
N GLY A 164 -1.03 3.11 -12.39
CA GLY A 164 -1.83 2.83 -11.21
C GLY A 164 -3.34 3.01 -11.39
N GLN A 165 -3.84 3.35 -12.58
CA GLN A 165 -5.27 3.52 -12.85
C GLN A 165 -6.06 2.20 -12.77
N GLU A 166 -5.44 1.04 -13.00
CA GLU A 166 -6.17 -0.23 -13.02
C GLU A 166 -6.46 -0.84 -11.64
N ILE A 167 -5.94 -0.29 -10.53
CA ILE A 167 -6.31 -0.73 -9.17
C ILE A 167 -6.97 0.39 -8.37
N THR A 168 -6.82 1.64 -8.81
CA THR A 168 -7.36 2.79 -8.09
C THR A 168 -8.87 2.70 -7.92
N LEU A 169 -9.62 2.17 -8.89
CA LEU A 169 -11.08 2.10 -8.78
C LEU A 169 -11.51 1.17 -7.64
N ILE A 170 -11.04 -0.07 -7.61
CA ILE A 170 -11.43 -1.02 -6.55
C ILE A 170 -10.86 -0.61 -5.19
N LYS A 171 -9.63 -0.08 -5.16
CA LYS A 171 -9.01 0.49 -3.96
C LYS A 171 -9.86 1.62 -3.38
N ASN A 172 -10.21 2.61 -4.20
CA ASN A 172 -10.98 3.77 -3.78
C ASN A 172 -12.37 3.36 -3.28
N LEU A 173 -13.03 2.40 -3.97
CA LEU A 173 -14.36 1.95 -3.60
C LEU A 173 -14.37 1.19 -2.27
N VAL A 174 -13.47 0.21 -2.10
CA VAL A 174 -13.42 -0.62 -0.89
C VAL A 174 -12.99 0.20 0.32
N PHE A 175 -11.85 0.90 0.23
CA PHE A 175 -11.33 1.68 1.36
C PHE A 175 -12.13 2.96 1.61
N GLY A 176 -12.73 3.55 0.58
CA GLY A 176 -13.68 4.66 0.74
C GLY A 176 -14.93 4.22 1.50
N TYR A 177 -15.52 3.08 1.14
CA TYR A 177 -16.67 2.53 1.86
C TYR A 177 -16.32 2.17 3.31
N LEU A 178 -15.19 1.46 3.52
CA LEU A 178 -14.71 1.12 4.87
C LEU A 178 -14.45 2.37 5.71
N GLY A 179 -13.90 3.42 5.12
CA GLY A 179 -13.72 4.72 5.75
C GLY A 179 -15.04 5.30 6.27
N VAL A 180 -16.07 5.37 5.41
CA VAL A 180 -17.39 5.89 5.80
C VAL A 180 -18.04 5.04 6.90
N VAL A 181 -17.97 3.71 6.77
CA VAL A 181 -18.52 2.79 7.78
C VAL A 181 -17.78 2.93 9.11
N ALA A 182 -16.46 3.07 9.09
CA ALA A 182 -15.67 3.28 10.28
C ALA A 182 -16.02 4.60 10.97
N VAL A 183 -16.14 5.70 10.21
CA VAL A 183 -16.56 7.00 10.78
C VAL A 183 -17.95 6.92 11.40
N ARG A 184 -18.90 6.24 10.74
CA ARG A 184 -20.22 5.99 11.31
C ARG A 184 -20.14 5.21 12.63
N SER A 185 -19.38 4.13 12.64
CA SER A 185 -19.17 3.31 13.84
C SER A 185 -18.50 4.09 14.97
N LEU A 186 -17.53 4.94 14.66
CA LEU A 186 -16.88 5.81 15.62
C LEU A 186 -17.88 6.79 16.25
N TRP A 187 -18.78 7.38 15.45
CA TRP A 187 -19.80 8.28 15.97
C TRP A 187 -20.82 7.57 16.87
N GLU A 188 -21.26 6.36 16.49
CA GLU A 188 -22.20 5.57 17.28
C GLU A 188 -21.62 5.18 18.65
N ASN A 189 -20.30 5.00 18.77
CA ASN A 189 -19.64 4.60 20.02
C ASN A 189 -19.08 5.78 20.84
N PHE A 190 -18.56 6.82 20.18
CA PHE A 190 -17.88 7.93 20.84
C PHE A 190 -18.60 9.26 20.58
N HIS A 191 -19.39 9.70 21.56
CA HIS A 191 -20.15 10.95 21.51
C HIS A 191 -19.34 12.18 21.98
N ASP A 192 -18.04 12.04 22.20
CA ASP A 192 -17.13 13.16 22.48
C ASP A 192 -16.39 13.58 21.20
N ILE A 193 -16.56 14.85 20.81
CA ILE A 193 -15.99 15.44 19.60
C ILE A 193 -14.47 15.32 19.55
N LYS A 194 -13.78 15.45 20.70
CA LYS A 194 -12.31 15.44 20.71
C LYS A 194 -11.78 14.07 20.34
N PHE A 195 -12.33 13.03 20.96
CA PHE A 195 -11.97 11.64 20.66
C PHE A 195 -12.45 11.25 19.27
N PHE A 196 -13.67 11.64 18.87
CA PHE A 196 -14.20 11.39 17.54
C PHE A 196 -13.33 12.00 16.44
N ALA A 197 -12.94 13.27 16.58
CA ALA A 197 -12.09 13.97 15.62
C ALA A 197 -10.70 13.33 15.50
N LEU A 198 -10.06 13.02 16.63
CA LEU A 198 -8.74 12.39 16.64
C LEU A 198 -8.78 10.98 16.03
N LEU A 199 -9.74 10.16 16.45
CA LEU A 199 -9.89 8.79 15.94
C LEU A 199 -10.24 8.79 14.45
N THR A 200 -11.13 9.68 14.01
CA THR A 200 -11.48 9.80 12.58
C THR A 200 -10.27 10.16 11.74
N ALA A 201 -9.45 11.12 12.18
CA ALA A 201 -8.21 11.47 11.51
C ALA A 201 -7.22 10.29 11.47
N CYS A 202 -6.99 9.62 12.60
CA CYS A 202 -6.09 8.45 12.68
C CYS A 202 -6.58 7.28 11.81
N THR A 203 -7.88 7.01 11.80
CA THR A 203 -8.49 5.95 10.99
C THR A 203 -8.38 6.26 9.50
N GLY A 204 -8.59 7.52 9.10
CA GLY A 204 -8.36 7.96 7.72
C GLY A 204 -6.92 7.68 7.27
N VAL A 205 -5.95 8.10 8.07
CA VAL A 205 -4.51 7.86 7.81
C VAL A 205 -4.20 6.38 7.71
N ALA A 206 -4.69 5.59 8.67
CA ALA A 206 -4.48 4.15 8.68
C ALA A 206 -5.04 3.50 7.41
N PHE A 207 -6.23 3.90 6.94
CA PHE A 207 -6.79 3.35 5.71
C PHE A 207 -6.03 3.74 4.45
N VAL A 208 -5.55 4.98 4.34
CA VAL A 208 -4.71 5.41 3.21
C VAL A 208 -3.43 4.58 3.16
N VAL A 209 -2.72 4.47 4.29
CA VAL A 209 -1.48 3.68 4.39
C VAL A 209 -1.73 2.21 4.09
N THR A 210 -2.79 1.62 4.66
CA THR A 210 -3.15 0.22 4.41
C THR A 210 -3.49 -0.03 2.95
N ALA A 211 -4.21 0.91 2.31
CA ALA A 211 -4.58 0.80 0.91
C ALA A 211 -3.36 0.84 -0.01
N GLU A 212 -2.42 1.75 0.23
CA GLU A 212 -1.15 1.82 -0.50
C GLU A 212 -0.32 0.55 -0.28
N PHE A 213 -0.25 0.06 0.96
CA PHE A 213 0.43 -1.19 1.29
C PHE A 213 -0.16 -2.40 0.56
N PHE A 214 -1.49 -2.53 0.51
CA PHE A 214 -2.18 -3.59 -0.24
C PHE A 214 -1.97 -3.51 -1.75
N CYS A 215 -1.77 -2.31 -2.30
CA CYS A 215 -1.43 -2.14 -3.71
C CYS A 215 0.01 -2.57 -4.01
N LEU A 216 0.93 -2.38 -3.06
CA LEU A 216 2.33 -2.79 -3.19
C LEU A 216 2.53 -4.30 -2.96
N TRP A 217 1.64 -4.94 -2.21
CA TRP A 217 1.74 -6.36 -1.90
C TRP A 217 1.16 -7.22 -3.05
N LEU A 218 2.01 -7.97 -3.74
CA LEU A 218 1.70 -8.76 -4.95
C LEU A 218 0.47 -9.69 -4.81
N PRO A 219 0.28 -10.44 -3.70
CA PRO A 219 -0.89 -11.30 -3.56
C PRO A 219 -2.19 -10.49 -3.58
N THR A 220 -2.23 -9.38 -2.83
CA THR A 220 -3.41 -8.53 -2.74
C THR A 220 -3.63 -7.74 -4.02
N ARG A 221 -2.53 -7.29 -4.67
CA ARG A 221 -2.56 -6.65 -5.98
C ARG A 221 -3.20 -7.56 -7.04
N ARG A 222 -2.83 -8.84 -7.09
CA ARG A 222 -3.41 -9.84 -8.01
C ARG A 222 -4.91 -10.02 -7.79
N VAL A 223 -5.32 -10.14 -6.53
CA VAL A 223 -6.74 -10.24 -6.15
C VAL A 223 -7.49 -9.00 -6.61
N GLY A 224 -6.95 -7.80 -6.33
CA GLY A 224 -7.57 -6.52 -6.71
C GLY A 224 -7.73 -6.35 -8.22
N LEU A 225 -6.68 -6.66 -9.01
CA LEU A 225 -6.73 -6.59 -10.47
C LEU A 225 -7.71 -7.58 -11.07
N THR A 226 -7.72 -8.82 -10.57
CA THR A 226 -8.67 -9.85 -11.02
C THR A 226 -10.10 -9.38 -10.75
N LEU A 227 -10.41 -8.95 -9.52
CA LEU A 227 -11.75 -8.45 -9.19
C LEU A 227 -12.14 -7.23 -10.02
N GLN A 228 -11.26 -6.24 -10.16
CA GLN A 228 -11.54 -5.06 -10.95
C GLN A 228 -11.79 -5.42 -12.42
N SER A 229 -11.00 -6.32 -13.01
CA SER A 229 -11.19 -6.83 -14.36
C SER A 229 -12.56 -7.52 -14.52
N ARG A 230 -12.97 -8.33 -13.53
CA ARG A 230 -14.26 -9.04 -13.52
C ARG A 230 -15.45 -8.07 -13.52
N PHE A 231 -15.38 -6.97 -12.75
CA PHE A 231 -16.46 -5.97 -12.65
C PHE A 231 -16.46 -4.90 -13.74
N THR A 232 -15.30 -4.48 -14.25
CA THR A 232 -15.21 -3.37 -15.21
C THR A 232 -15.31 -3.82 -16.66
N LYS A 233 -14.81 -5.02 -16.98
CA LYS A 233 -14.75 -5.56 -18.35
C LYS A 233 -15.79 -6.67 -18.55
N VAL A 234 -17.00 -6.50 -18.01
CA VAL A 234 -18.08 -7.51 -18.02
C VAL A 234 -18.36 -8.02 -19.43
N GLN A 235 -18.59 -7.13 -20.40
CA GLN A 235 -18.92 -7.53 -21.77
C GLN A 235 -17.86 -8.44 -22.40
N ARG A 236 -16.59 -8.14 -22.20
CA ARG A 236 -15.48 -8.95 -22.70
C ARG A 236 -15.41 -10.31 -21.99
N ASN A 237 -15.57 -10.32 -20.66
CA ASN A 237 -15.58 -11.56 -19.88
C ASN A 237 -16.70 -12.51 -20.30
N TRP A 238 -17.89 -11.99 -20.64
CA TRP A 238 -18.99 -12.79 -21.15
C TRP A 238 -18.72 -13.37 -22.55
N GLN A 239 -17.97 -12.66 -23.39
CA GLN A 239 -17.60 -13.15 -24.72
C GLN A 239 -16.51 -14.23 -24.65
N GLU A 240 -15.50 -14.05 -23.80
CA GLU A 240 -14.37 -14.97 -23.67
C GLU A 240 -14.68 -16.17 -22.76
N HIS A 241 -15.48 -15.97 -21.70
CA HIS A 241 -15.71 -16.94 -20.64
C HIS A 241 -17.18 -17.01 -20.20
N CYS A 242 -18.10 -17.16 -21.17
CA CYS A 242 -19.56 -17.17 -20.95
C CYS A 242 -20.02 -18.13 -19.84
N PHE A 243 -19.58 -19.40 -19.85
CA PHE A 243 -20.02 -20.39 -18.87
C PHE A 243 -19.58 -20.04 -17.44
N ARG A 244 -18.33 -19.58 -17.27
CA ARG A 244 -17.80 -19.18 -15.96
C ARG A 244 -18.56 -17.98 -15.41
N SER A 245 -18.72 -16.91 -16.21
CA SER A 245 -19.46 -15.72 -15.77
C SER A 245 -20.93 -16.00 -15.48
N PHE A 246 -21.54 -16.95 -16.18
CA PHE A 246 -22.88 -17.44 -15.87
C PHE A 246 -22.94 -18.12 -14.50
N VAL A 247 -21.99 -19.01 -14.18
CA VAL A 247 -21.90 -19.66 -12.86
C VAL A 247 -21.66 -18.64 -11.74
N GLU A 248 -20.77 -17.66 -11.94
CA GLU A 248 -20.52 -16.58 -10.98
C GLU A 248 -21.80 -15.77 -10.69
N MET A 249 -22.53 -15.39 -11.75
CA MET A 249 -23.79 -14.65 -11.63
C MET A 249 -24.92 -15.47 -11.01
N LEU A 250 -25.02 -16.75 -11.35
CA LEU A 250 -25.97 -17.66 -10.73
C LEU A 250 -25.68 -17.84 -9.24
N CYS A 251 -24.41 -18.03 -8.88
CA CYS A 251 -24.03 -18.18 -7.48
C CYS A 251 -24.34 -16.92 -6.67
N TRP A 252 -24.05 -15.74 -7.23
CA TRP A 252 -24.45 -14.47 -6.62
C TRP A 252 -25.96 -14.34 -6.46
N THR A 253 -26.73 -14.67 -7.50
CA THR A 253 -28.20 -14.54 -7.49
C THR A 253 -28.84 -15.54 -6.51
N MET A 254 -28.38 -16.79 -6.50
CA MET A 254 -28.89 -17.83 -5.59
C MET A 254 -28.52 -17.54 -4.15
N SER A 255 -27.26 -17.16 -3.87
CA SER A 255 -26.84 -16.81 -2.51
C SER A 255 -27.59 -15.58 -1.97
N THR A 256 -27.71 -14.52 -2.77
CA THR A 256 -28.45 -13.31 -2.38
C THR A 256 -29.94 -13.61 -2.14
N SER A 257 -30.57 -14.40 -3.02
CA SER A 257 -31.98 -14.75 -2.89
C SER A 257 -32.25 -15.64 -1.67
N TYR A 258 -31.38 -16.63 -1.42
CA TYR A 258 -31.46 -17.49 -0.25
C TYR A 258 -31.31 -16.70 1.04
N LEU A 259 -30.31 -15.81 1.10
CA LEU A 259 -30.07 -14.97 2.27
C LEU A 259 -31.22 -13.99 2.50
N TYR A 260 -31.80 -13.42 1.45
CA TYR A 260 -32.96 -12.53 1.57
C TYR A 260 -34.18 -13.28 2.13
N TYR A 261 -34.44 -14.48 1.64
CA TYR A 261 -35.53 -15.32 2.15
C TYR A 261 -35.31 -15.71 3.63
N SER A 262 -34.06 -15.91 4.04
CA SER A 262 -33.72 -16.26 5.41
C SER A 262 -33.71 -15.08 6.38
N SER A 263 -33.28 -13.89 5.96
CA SER A 263 -33.07 -12.74 6.85
C SER A 263 -34.19 -11.70 6.80
N ASN A 264 -35.02 -11.71 5.74
CA ASN A 264 -35.96 -10.64 5.40
C ASN A 264 -35.33 -9.23 5.29
N ASP A 265 -33.99 -9.14 5.24
CA ASP A 265 -33.24 -7.90 5.08
C ASP A 265 -32.45 -7.94 3.77
N PHE A 266 -32.89 -7.11 2.82
CA PHE A 266 -32.28 -6.98 1.50
C PHE A 266 -30.83 -6.48 1.57
N TRP A 267 -30.53 -5.49 2.42
CA TRP A 267 -29.21 -4.87 2.47
C TRP A 267 -28.16 -5.81 3.06
N TRP A 268 -28.54 -6.55 4.10
CA TRP A 268 -27.69 -7.58 4.67
C TRP A 268 -27.46 -8.73 3.68
N ALA A 269 -28.54 -9.22 3.05
CA ALA A 269 -28.47 -10.29 2.06
C ALA A 269 -27.60 -9.92 0.85
N PHE A 270 -27.74 -8.69 0.34
CA PHE A 270 -26.92 -8.18 -0.76
C PHE A 270 -25.44 -8.11 -0.39
N ARG A 271 -25.09 -7.58 0.80
CA ARG A 271 -23.70 -7.49 1.26
C ARG A 271 -23.05 -8.87 1.35
N VAL A 272 -23.70 -9.82 2.02
CA VAL A 272 -23.16 -11.17 2.19
C VAL A 272 -23.16 -11.92 0.85
N GLY A 273 -24.19 -11.77 0.02
CA GLY A 273 -24.23 -12.34 -1.33
C GLY A 273 -23.08 -11.85 -2.21
N THR A 274 -22.76 -10.54 -2.17
CA THR A 274 -21.59 -10.01 -2.90
C THR A 274 -20.26 -10.57 -2.39
N LEU A 275 -20.11 -10.84 -1.08
CA LEU A 275 -18.90 -11.49 -0.55
C LEU A 275 -18.74 -12.93 -1.06
N VAL A 276 -19.85 -13.67 -1.13
CA VAL A 276 -19.86 -15.02 -1.72
C VAL A 276 -19.45 -14.96 -3.20
N ALA A 277 -20.01 -14.02 -3.96
CA ALA A 277 -19.66 -13.84 -5.37
C ALA A 277 -18.18 -13.49 -5.59
N VAL A 278 -17.61 -12.63 -4.74
CA VAL A 278 -16.17 -12.34 -4.73
C VAL A 278 -15.36 -13.62 -4.47
N GLY A 279 -15.74 -14.42 -3.48
CA GLY A 279 -15.08 -15.69 -3.17
C GLY A 279 -15.11 -16.68 -4.34
N VAL A 280 -16.26 -16.82 -5.00
CA VAL A 280 -16.41 -17.68 -6.19
C VAL A 280 -15.58 -17.16 -7.35
N SER A 281 -15.60 -15.86 -7.61
CA SER A 281 -14.81 -15.22 -8.66
C SER A 281 -13.31 -15.47 -8.45
N LEU A 282 -12.83 -15.42 -7.21
CA LEU A 282 -11.43 -15.71 -6.87
C LEU A 282 -11.09 -17.21 -6.95
N SER A 283 -12.03 -18.09 -6.61
CA SER A 283 -11.84 -19.55 -6.72
C SER A 283 -11.72 -20.02 -8.17
N SER A 284 -12.27 -19.25 -9.11
CA SER A 284 -12.23 -19.54 -10.55
C SER A 284 -10.87 -19.32 -11.22
N GLY A 285 -9.87 -18.84 -10.45
CA GLY A 285 -8.51 -18.57 -10.89
C GLY A 285 -8.16 -17.08 -10.84
N LEU A 286 -6.91 -16.77 -10.47
CA LEU A 286 -6.36 -15.42 -10.54
C LEU A 286 -5.81 -15.14 -11.94
N ASP A 287 -6.05 -13.94 -12.47
CA ASP A 287 -5.53 -13.54 -13.78
C ASP A 287 -3.99 -13.47 -13.74
N HIS A 288 -3.33 -13.97 -14.79
CA HIS A 288 -1.87 -13.92 -14.93
C HIS A 288 -1.39 -12.49 -15.20
N LEU A 289 -0.48 -11.99 -14.35
CA LEU A 289 0.14 -10.66 -14.53
C LEU A 289 1.37 -10.78 -15.44
N ALA A 290 1.30 -10.18 -16.63
CA ALA A 290 2.37 -10.16 -17.63
C ALA A 290 3.70 -9.57 -17.09
N ASP A 291 3.63 -8.61 -16.16
CA ASP A 291 4.81 -7.96 -15.56
C ASP A 291 5.67 -8.91 -14.69
N ILE A 292 5.13 -10.03 -14.22
CA ILE A 292 5.82 -10.95 -13.32
C ILE A 292 6.62 -12.02 -14.10
N ASP A 293 6.16 -12.42 -15.28
CA ASP A 293 6.85 -13.44 -16.09
C ASP A 293 8.16 -12.92 -16.69
N ILE A 294 8.26 -11.62 -16.97
CA ILE A 294 9.52 -11.00 -17.43
C ILE A 294 10.61 -11.13 -16.37
N ASN A 295 10.26 -11.04 -15.07
CA ASN A 295 11.21 -11.16 -13.97
C ASN A 295 11.53 -12.61 -13.58
N LYS A 296 10.71 -13.59 -13.96
CA LYS A 296 10.99 -15.03 -13.71
C LYS A 296 12.02 -15.62 -14.67
N SER A 297 12.26 -14.97 -15.83
CA SER A 297 13.20 -15.47 -16.84
C SER A 297 14.67 -15.23 -16.50
N GLU A 298 14.99 -14.36 -15.54
CA GLU A 298 16.35 -14.17 -15.03
C GLU A 298 16.51 -14.88 -13.68
N LYS A 299 16.71 -16.21 -13.71
CA LYS A 299 17.25 -16.93 -12.55
C LYS A 299 18.72 -16.53 -12.37
N ALA A 300 18.99 -15.57 -11.49
CA ALA A 300 20.34 -15.32 -11.02
C ALA A 300 20.81 -16.48 -10.14
N GLU A 301 22.07 -16.87 -10.33
CA GLU A 301 22.73 -17.99 -9.69
C GLU A 301 22.66 -17.94 -8.16
N TYR A 302 22.47 -19.11 -7.57
CA TYR A 302 22.24 -19.35 -6.15
C TYR A 302 23.42 -18.89 -5.28
N GLY A 303 23.13 -18.14 -4.22
CA GLY A 303 24.12 -17.61 -3.27
C GLY A 303 24.37 -18.51 -2.05
N PHE A 304 25.56 -18.38 -1.46
CA PHE A 304 26.11 -19.06 -0.27
C PHE A 304 25.15 -19.28 0.92
N TRP A 305 24.12 -18.45 1.08
CA TRP A 305 23.15 -18.55 2.17
C TRP A 305 22.01 -19.57 1.90
N GLU A 306 21.81 -19.99 0.65
CA GLU A 306 20.78 -20.94 0.26
C GLU A 306 21.20 -22.39 0.55
N GLU A 307 22.50 -22.68 0.52
CA GLU A 307 23.08 -23.97 0.93
C GLU A 307 22.88 -24.23 2.44
N ARG A 308 22.70 -23.16 3.23
CA ARG A 308 22.50 -23.23 4.68
C ARG A 308 21.03 -23.18 5.11
N ALA A 309 20.15 -22.65 4.24
CA ALA A 309 18.70 -22.64 4.45
C ALA A 309 18.02 -23.97 4.05
N LEU A 310 18.70 -24.81 3.27
CA LEU A 310 18.24 -26.16 2.91
C LEU A 310 18.18 -27.15 4.09
N ASP A 311 18.83 -26.84 5.22
CA ASP A 311 18.79 -27.63 6.45
C ASP A 311 17.65 -27.23 7.41
N ASP A 312 16.78 -26.29 7.03
CA ASP A 312 15.69 -25.83 7.89
C ASP A 312 14.48 -26.80 7.84
N PRO A 313 14.04 -27.39 8.98
CA PRO A 313 12.91 -28.34 9.03
C PRO A 313 11.60 -27.77 8.46
N PHE A 314 11.41 -26.45 8.47
CA PHE A 314 10.25 -25.82 7.86
C PHE A 314 10.25 -25.87 6.33
N MET A 315 11.43 -25.77 5.70
CA MET A 315 11.57 -25.88 4.24
C MET A 315 11.37 -27.31 3.76
N ALA A 316 11.75 -28.31 4.56
CA ALA A 316 11.43 -29.72 4.29
C ALA A 316 9.92 -29.99 4.30
N VAL A 317 9.18 -29.39 5.24
CA VAL A 317 7.71 -29.48 5.31
C VAL A 317 7.06 -28.79 4.11
N ALA A 318 7.53 -27.58 3.75
CA ALA A 318 7.05 -26.85 2.58
C ALA A 318 7.30 -27.62 1.27
N ALA A 319 8.47 -28.25 1.12
CA ALA A 319 8.78 -29.08 -0.03
C ALA A 319 7.89 -30.34 -0.12
N ARG A 320 7.54 -30.96 1.03
CA ARG A 320 6.58 -32.07 1.05
C ARG A 320 5.16 -31.61 0.69
N LEU A 321 4.73 -30.46 1.18
CA LEU A 321 3.43 -29.88 0.84
C LEU A 321 3.33 -29.53 -0.66
N ALA A 322 4.38 -28.96 -1.24
CA ALA A 322 4.45 -28.69 -2.68
C ALA A 322 4.38 -29.98 -3.51
N LYS A 323 5.04 -31.06 -3.05
CA LYS A 323 4.98 -32.37 -3.71
C LYS A 323 3.58 -32.99 -3.62
N VAL A 324 2.88 -32.81 -2.49
CA VAL A 324 1.48 -33.23 -2.31
C VAL A 324 0.55 -32.45 -3.23
N GLN A 325 0.72 -31.13 -3.31
CA GLN A 325 -0.05 -30.28 -4.22
C GLN A 325 0.13 -30.71 -5.68
N HIS A 326 1.37 -30.93 -6.11
CA HIS A 326 1.64 -31.34 -7.49
C HIS A 326 1.05 -32.73 -7.81
N THR A 327 1.01 -33.63 -6.83
CA THR A 327 0.40 -34.96 -6.98
C THR A 327 -1.13 -34.85 -7.09
N LEU A 328 -1.76 -33.96 -6.31
CA LEU A 328 -3.19 -33.68 -6.37
C LEU A 328 -3.60 -33.04 -7.71
N GLU A 329 -2.80 -32.12 -8.25
CA GLU A 329 -3.06 -31.52 -9.55
C GLU A 329 -2.96 -32.54 -10.70
N VAL A 330 -1.98 -33.46 -10.63
CA VAL A 330 -1.84 -34.54 -11.63
C VAL A 330 -3.00 -35.52 -11.53
N PHE A 331 -3.44 -35.85 -10.31
CA PHE A 331 -4.61 -36.68 -10.09
C PHE A 331 -5.90 -36.02 -10.61
N GLY A 332 -6.09 -34.72 -10.35
CA GLY A 332 -7.22 -33.96 -10.87
C GLY A 332 -7.29 -33.96 -12.40
N ARG A 333 -6.15 -33.77 -13.08
CA ARG A 333 -6.09 -33.85 -14.55
C ARG A 333 -6.32 -35.26 -15.08
N ALA A 334 -5.88 -36.29 -14.37
CA ALA A 334 -6.13 -37.67 -14.75
C ALA A 334 -7.63 -38.01 -14.65
N VAL A 335 -8.29 -37.57 -13.58
CA VAL A 335 -9.75 -37.72 -13.39
C VAL A 335 -10.52 -36.95 -14.46
N GLU A 336 -10.08 -35.74 -14.81
CA GLU A 336 -10.68 -34.93 -15.87
C GLU A 336 -10.55 -35.60 -17.25
N ALA A 337 -9.38 -36.18 -17.55
CA ALA A 337 -9.16 -36.93 -18.77
C ALA A 337 -10.00 -38.22 -18.84
N GLU A 338 -10.15 -38.93 -17.72
CA GLU A 338 -10.97 -40.14 -17.64
C GLU A 338 -12.47 -39.82 -17.71
N ALA A 339 -12.91 -38.69 -17.14
CA ALA A 339 -14.26 -38.17 -17.29
C ALA A 339 -14.58 -37.77 -18.73
N MET A 340 -13.65 -37.12 -19.43
CA MET A 340 -13.80 -36.81 -20.87
C MET A 340 -13.87 -38.08 -21.72
N ASN A 341 -13.02 -39.09 -21.44
CA ASN A 341 -13.02 -40.37 -22.17
C ASN A 341 -14.31 -41.18 -21.92
N MET A 342 -14.87 -41.14 -20.71
CA MET A 342 -16.20 -41.71 -20.44
C MET A 342 -17.30 -40.98 -21.23
N TYR A 343 -17.24 -39.65 -21.32
CA TYR A 343 -18.22 -38.86 -22.06
C TYR A 343 -18.20 -39.14 -23.57
N GLU A 344 -17.01 -39.35 -24.15
CA GLU A 344 -16.85 -39.72 -25.56
C GLU A 344 -17.36 -41.15 -25.86
N ASN A 345 -17.13 -42.11 -24.95
CA ASN A 345 -17.62 -43.49 -25.11
C ASN A 345 -19.13 -43.69 -24.83
N PHE A 346 -19.83 -42.69 -24.30
CA PHE A 346 -21.30 -42.72 -24.19
C PHE A 346 -22.01 -42.23 -25.47
N GLY A 347 -21.24 -41.80 -26.48
CA GLY A 347 -21.74 -41.32 -27.78
C GLY A 347 -21.71 -42.33 -28.94
N GLU A 348 -21.16 -43.53 -28.72
CA GLU A 348 -21.33 -44.73 -29.57
C GLU A 348 -22.34 -45.69 -28.92
#